data_AF-A0A6P6S9B9-F1
#
_entry.id   AF-A0A6P6S9B9-F1
#
_cell.length_a   1.000
_cell.length_b   1.000
_cell.length_c   1.000
_cell.angle_alpha   90.00
_cell.angle_beta   90.00
_cell.angle_gamma   90.00
#
_symmetry.space_group_name_H-M   'P 1'
#
loop_
_entity.id
_entity.type
_entity.pdbx_description
1 polymer ?
#
loop_
_entity_poly.entity_id
_entity_poly.type
_entity_poly.pdbx_seq_one_letter_code
_entity_poly.pdbx_strand_id
1 'polypeptide(L)'
;MEATSRNEGHKHQALTVNILWQLWKARNDKVFNNKCRTPFDIVQKAHLEWIEYTEVKSREKRVSSQETSASDEEGPCDFIHSNKMTIEVEVSQLKESKIVGIGIVATKDTNVHAAWAMRERSTGDFLLDYSAALKLSLCKIRQKPWPDVNLLVSSAHLLRMLRTHNTQDIRLFAQLEDIHMLKALFMNCSFGLVENQGNRLGRTISKYATTLVQDEEYLSPLCQATQL
;
A
#
# COMPACT_ATOMS: atom_id res chain seq x y z
N MET A 1 -31.90 22.60 -2.40
CA MET A 1 -30.94 22.31 -3.48
C MET A 1 -29.55 22.81 -3.09
N GLU A 2 -28.91 22.19 -2.09
CA GLU A 2 -27.60 22.66 -1.56
C GLU A 2 -26.48 21.62 -1.67
N ALA A 3 -26.75 20.41 -2.16
CA ALA A 3 -25.73 19.36 -2.33
C ALA A 3 -24.95 19.46 -3.66
N THR A 4 -25.33 20.36 -4.56
CA THR A 4 -24.77 20.50 -5.91
C THR A 4 -23.63 21.52 -6.04
N SER A 5 -23.38 22.35 -5.01
CA SER A 5 -22.39 23.44 -5.10
C SER A 5 -21.00 23.11 -4.54
N ARG A 6 -20.76 21.86 -4.10
CA ARG A 6 -19.47 21.43 -3.55
C ARG A 6 -18.78 20.45 -4.51
N ASN A 7 -17.50 20.67 -4.80
CA ASN A 7 -16.67 19.80 -5.67
C ASN A 7 -16.61 18.33 -5.18
N GLU A 8 -16.86 18.10 -3.88
CA GLU A 8 -16.99 16.78 -3.26
C GLU A 8 -18.39 16.15 -3.39
N GLY A 9 -19.42 16.95 -3.70
CA GLY A 9 -20.82 16.50 -3.80
C GLY A 9 -21.04 15.54 -4.97
N HIS A 10 -20.40 15.80 -6.12
CA HIS A 10 -20.50 14.92 -7.28
C HIS A 10 -19.86 13.54 -7.05
N LYS A 11 -18.76 13.47 -6.29
CA LYS A 11 -18.12 12.19 -5.95
C LYS A 11 -19.01 11.38 -5.00
N HIS A 12 -19.57 12.04 -3.99
CA HIS A 12 -20.48 11.41 -3.04
C HIS A 12 -21.76 10.89 -3.72
N GLN A 13 -22.33 11.67 -4.65
CA GLN A 13 -23.47 11.25 -5.47
C GLN A 13 -23.13 10.03 -6.33
N ALA A 14 -22.02 10.06 -7.06
CA ALA A 14 -21.63 8.96 -7.95
C ALA A 14 -21.32 7.66 -7.19
N LEU A 15 -20.66 7.74 -6.03
CA LEU A 15 -20.43 6.58 -5.16
C LEU A 15 -21.75 6.01 -4.62
N THR A 16 -22.67 6.88 -4.19
CA THR A 16 -23.99 6.46 -3.69
C THR A 16 -24.80 5.75 -4.78
N VAL A 17 -24.79 6.29 -6.00
CA VAL A 17 -25.46 5.68 -7.17
C VAL A 17 -24.83 4.30 -7.48
N ASN A 18 -23.51 4.18 -7.42
CA ASN A 18 -22.82 2.89 -7.66
C ASN A 18 -23.21 1.82 -6.62
N ILE A 19 -23.28 2.17 -5.34
CA ILE A 19 -23.70 1.24 -4.27
C ILE A 19 -25.15 0.78 -4.49
N LEU A 20 -26.06 1.71 -4.80
CA LEU A 20 -27.45 1.38 -5.10
C LEU A 20 -27.58 0.45 -6.31
N TRP A 21 -26.75 0.66 -7.34
CA TRP A 21 -26.68 -0.21 -8.51
C TRP A 21 -26.21 -1.63 -8.18
N GLN A 22 -25.18 -1.80 -7.33
CA GLN A 22 -24.73 -3.13 -6.91
C GLN A 22 -25.78 -3.86 -6.07
N LEU A 23 -26.49 -3.15 -5.19
CA LEU A 23 -27.60 -3.71 -4.42
C LEU A 23 -28.73 -4.19 -5.33
N TRP A 24 -29.09 -3.41 -6.33
CA TRP A 24 -30.09 -3.80 -7.33
C TRP A 24 -29.65 -5.04 -8.12
N LYS A 25 -28.39 -5.08 -8.60
CA LYS A 25 -27.83 -6.25 -9.30
C LYS A 25 -27.84 -7.50 -8.43
N ALA A 26 -27.43 -7.38 -7.16
CA ALA A 26 -27.40 -8.51 -6.24
C ALA A 26 -28.81 -9.04 -5.91
N ARG A 27 -29.79 -8.15 -5.76
CA ARG A 27 -31.20 -8.53 -5.62
C ARG A 27 -31.67 -9.33 -6.85
N ASN A 28 -31.37 -8.85 -8.05
CA ASN A 28 -31.78 -9.52 -9.28
C ASN A 28 -31.08 -10.87 -9.46
N ASP A 29 -29.78 -10.94 -9.19
CA ASP A 29 -29.02 -12.19 -9.28
C ASP A 29 -29.55 -13.26 -8.31
N LYS A 30 -30.03 -12.84 -7.13
CA LYS A 30 -30.74 -13.72 -6.19
C LYS A 30 -32.09 -14.17 -6.74
N VAL A 31 -32.88 -13.27 -7.33
CA VAL A 31 -34.23 -13.58 -7.82
C VAL A 31 -34.21 -14.46 -9.08
N PHE A 32 -33.30 -14.19 -10.01
CA PHE A 32 -33.28 -14.85 -11.32
C PHE A 32 -32.30 -16.02 -11.41
N ASN A 33 -31.21 -16.00 -10.63
CA ASN A 33 -30.15 -17.01 -10.69
C ASN A 33 -29.95 -17.78 -9.37
N ASN A 34 -30.77 -17.49 -8.35
CA ASN A 34 -30.65 -18.04 -6.98
C ASN A 34 -29.26 -17.87 -6.34
N LYS A 35 -28.47 -16.89 -6.81
CA LYS A 35 -27.14 -16.58 -6.27
C LYS A 35 -27.27 -15.57 -5.14
N CYS A 36 -27.06 -16.02 -3.91
CA CYS A 36 -27.00 -15.12 -2.75
C CYS A 36 -25.57 -14.60 -2.57
N ARG A 37 -25.44 -13.27 -2.50
CA ARG A 37 -24.18 -12.59 -2.15
C ARG A 37 -24.32 -11.97 -0.77
N THR A 38 -23.25 -11.99 0.00
CA THR A 38 -23.27 -11.35 1.32
C THR A 38 -23.28 -9.83 1.16
N PRO A 39 -23.82 -9.07 2.13
CA PRO A 39 -23.77 -7.61 2.10
C PRO A 39 -22.33 -7.08 1.94
N PHE A 40 -21.36 -7.78 2.52
CA PHE A 40 -19.95 -7.45 2.38
C PHE A 40 -19.46 -7.57 0.94
N ASP A 41 -19.78 -8.66 0.23
CA ASP A 41 -19.39 -8.85 -1.17
C ASP A 41 -19.95 -7.75 -2.09
N ILE A 42 -21.17 -7.29 -1.80
CA ILE A 42 -21.84 -6.24 -2.58
C ILE A 42 -21.11 -4.90 -2.38
N VAL A 43 -20.78 -4.56 -1.13
CA VAL A 43 -20.06 -3.33 -0.78
C VAL A 43 -18.62 -3.38 -1.31
N GLN A 44 -17.93 -4.51 -1.17
CA GLN A 44 -16.59 -4.72 -1.69
C GLN A 44 -16.57 -4.56 -3.21
N LYS A 45 -17.56 -5.13 -3.91
CA LYS A 45 -17.68 -4.97 -5.37
C LYS A 45 -17.94 -3.52 -5.78
N ALA A 46 -18.85 -2.82 -5.08
CA ALA A 46 -19.09 -1.39 -5.32
C ALA A 46 -17.81 -0.56 -5.12
N HIS A 47 -17.03 -0.91 -4.10
CA HIS A 47 -15.79 -0.23 -3.77
C HIS A 47 -14.69 -0.46 -4.82
N LEU A 48 -14.52 -1.71 -5.30
CA LEU A 48 -13.55 -2.04 -6.36
C LEU A 48 -13.89 -1.32 -7.67
N GLU A 49 -15.14 -1.39 -8.13
CA GLU A 49 -15.58 -0.67 -9.34
C GLU A 49 -15.42 0.85 -9.20
N TRP A 50 -15.56 1.38 -7.97
CA TRP A 50 -15.32 2.79 -7.71
C TRP A 50 -13.85 3.17 -7.83
N ILE A 51 -12.94 2.35 -7.32
CA ILE A 51 -11.49 2.56 -7.48
C ILE A 51 -11.13 2.60 -8.97
N GLU A 52 -11.58 1.60 -9.73
CA GLU A 52 -11.36 1.52 -11.18
C GLU A 52 -11.87 2.80 -11.90
N TYR A 53 -13.10 3.24 -11.59
CA TYR A 53 -13.65 4.47 -12.17
C TYR A 53 -12.82 5.71 -11.82
N THR A 54 -12.35 5.83 -10.57
CA THR A 54 -11.52 6.97 -10.16
C THR A 54 -10.15 6.97 -10.81
N GLU A 55 -9.56 5.79 -11.02
CA GLU A 55 -8.28 5.62 -11.69
C GLU A 55 -8.37 6.05 -13.16
N VAL A 56 -9.39 5.58 -13.89
CA VAL A 56 -9.66 5.98 -15.29
C VAL A 56 -9.90 7.48 -15.41
N LYS A 57 -10.74 8.06 -14.55
CA LYS A 57 -11.03 9.51 -14.56
C LYS A 57 -9.80 10.36 -14.22
N SER A 58 -8.91 9.85 -13.38
CA SER A 58 -7.64 10.53 -13.06
C SER A 58 -6.68 10.52 -14.24
N ARG A 59 -6.67 9.42 -15.03
CA ARG A 59 -5.88 9.27 -16.25
C ARG A 59 -6.40 10.20 -17.36
N GLU A 60 -7.71 10.30 -17.54
CA GLU A 60 -8.32 11.23 -18.51
C GLU A 60 -8.00 12.71 -18.21
N LYS A 61 -8.01 13.12 -16.93
CA LYS A 61 -7.62 14.49 -16.53
C LYS A 61 -6.15 14.80 -16.79
N ARG A 62 -5.25 13.80 -16.69
CA ARG A 62 -3.82 13.97 -16.98
C ARG A 62 -3.57 14.15 -18.47
N VAL A 63 -4.25 13.37 -19.32
CA VAL A 63 -4.16 13.49 -20.78
C VAL A 63 -4.70 14.83 -21.28
N SER A 64 -5.80 15.34 -20.70
CA SER A 64 -6.36 16.65 -21.07
C SER A 64 -5.48 17.86 -20.71
N SER A 65 -4.43 17.69 -19.90
CA SER A 65 -3.56 18.79 -19.46
C SER A 65 -2.18 18.80 -20.14
N GLN A 66 -1.90 17.83 -21.03
CA GLN A 66 -0.56 17.57 -21.57
C GLN A 66 -0.40 17.88 -23.07
N GLU A 67 -1.33 18.58 -23.72
CA GLU A 67 -1.21 18.94 -25.14
C GLU A 67 -0.15 20.02 -25.46
N THR A 68 0.77 20.36 -24.54
CA THR A 68 1.93 21.18 -24.91
C THR A 68 3.19 20.79 -24.13
N SER A 69 3.83 19.70 -24.54
CA SER A 69 5.29 19.58 -24.73
C SER A 69 5.65 18.12 -25.01
N ALA A 70 6.42 17.93 -26.09
CA ALA A 70 6.72 16.66 -26.70
C ALA A 70 7.82 15.86 -25.99
N SER A 71 7.75 14.55 -26.21
CA SER A 71 8.81 13.52 -26.13
C SER A 71 9.10 12.96 -24.75
N ASP A 72 8.47 11.82 -24.42
CA ASP A 72 9.12 10.52 -24.57
C ASP A 72 8.05 9.42 -24.53
N GLU A 73 8.19 8.44 -25.43
CA GLU A 73 7.23 7.37 -25.64
C GLU A 73 7.23 6.38 -24.47
N GLU A 74 6.19 6.43 -23.63
CA GLU A 74 5.75 5.26 -22.85
C GLU A 74 4.61 4.59 -23.62
N GLY A 75 4.93 3.43 -24.20
CA GLY A 75 3.98 2.59 -24.91
C GLY A 75 2.80 2.12 -24.02
N PRO A 76 1.72 1.63 -24.64
CA PRO A 76 0.49 1.26 -23.94
C PRO A 76 0.72 0.20 -22.85
N CYS A 77 0.34 0.49 -21.61
CA CYS A 77 0.24 -0.51 -20.55
C CYS A 77 -0.77 -1.59 -20.94
N ASP A 78 -0.28 -2.69 -21.49
CA ASP A 78 -1.02 -3.94 -21.58
C ASP A 78 -1.37 -4.45 -20.17
N PHE A 79 -2.62 -4.86 -20.00
CA PHE A 79 -3.16 -5.56 -18.83
C PHE A 79 -2.56 -6.97 -18.69
N ILE A 80 -1.25 -7.06 -18.53
CA ILE A 80 -0.57 -8.29 -18.12
C ILE A 80 -0.47 -8.25 -16.59
N HIS A 81 -0.96 -9.30 -15.92
CA HIS A 81 -0.83 -9.54 -14.47
C HIS A 81 0.40 -8.82 -13.90
N SER A 82 0.18 -7.70 -13.20
CA SER A 82 1.29 -6.97 -12.60
C SER A 82 1.92 -7.91 -11.57
N ASN A 83 3.10 -8.45 -11.89
CA ASN A 83 3.84 -9.34 -10.98
C ASN A 83 4.44 -8.55 -9.78
N LYS A 84 3.90 -7.37 -9.52
CA LYS A 84 4.41 -6.41 -8.54
C LYS A 84 3.97 -6.83 -7.14
N MET A 85 4.95 -7.07 -6.29
CA MET A 85 4.72 -7.34 -4.88
C MET A 85 4.50 -6.03 -4.14
N THR A 86 3.37 -5.89 -3.47
CA THR A 86 3.07 -4.72 -2.63
C THR A 86 3.50 -5.00 -1.20
N ILE A 87 4.37 -4.16 -0.66
CA ILE A 87 4.93 -4.31 0.69
C ILE A 87 4.44 -3.17 1.55
N GLU A 88 3.66 -3.48 2.56
CA GLU A 88 3.27 -2.52 3.58
C GLU A 88 4.24 -2.60 4.76
N VAL A 89 4.75 -1.45 5.19
CA VAL A 89 5.58 -1.32 6.40
C VAL A 89 4.83 -0.42 7.37
N GLU A 90 4.59 -0.91 8.59
CA GLU A 90 3.94 -0.16 9.66
C GLU A 90 4.77 -0.23 10.93
N VAL A 91 4.73 0.85 11.70
CA VAL A 91 5.57 1.05 12.88
C VAL A 91 4.70 1.44 14.06
N SER A 92 4.90 0.77 15.19
CA SER A 92 4.23 1.06 16.45
C SER A 92 5.26 1.31 17.54
N GLN A 93 5.20 2.47 18.19
CA GLN A 93 6.06 2.81 19.32
C GLN A 93 5.30 2.68 20.63
N LEU A 94 5.88 1.99 21.60
CA LEU A 94 5.38 1.97 22.97
C LEU A 94 6.24 2.94 23.81
N LYS A 95 5.70 4.14 24.06
CA LYS A 95 6.41 5.30 24.65
C LYS A 95 7.16 4.98 25.95
N GLU A 96 6.63 4.06 26.75
CA GLU A 96 7.20 3.66 28.05
C GLU A 96 8.42 2.72 27.92
N SER A 97 8.54 2.01 26.80
CA SER A 97 9.42 0.83 26.71
C SER A 97 10.69 1.02 25.89
N LYS A 98 10.93 2.19 25.27
CA LYS A 98 12.02 2.42 24.28
C LYS A 98 12.10 1.32 23.21
N ILE A 99 10.97 0.70 22.88
CA ILE A 99 10.85 -0.35 21.87
C ILE A 99 9.98 0.17 20.73
N VAL A 100 10.36 -0.21 19.52
CA VAL A 100 9.55 -0.06 18.33
C VAL A 100 9.21 -1.44 17.78
N GLY A 101 7.92 -1.66 17.54
CA GLY A 101 7.40 -2.83 16.85
C GLY A 101 7.21 -2.50 15.37
N ILE A 102 7.68 -3.41 14.52
CA ILE A 102 7.68 -3.27 13.06
C ILE A 102 6.82 -4.41 12.49
N GLY A 103 5.84 -4.05 11.69
CA GLY A 103 5.01 -4.99 10.95
C GLY A 103 5.22 -4.81 9.47
N ILE A 104 5.65 -5.87 8.79
CA ILE A 104 5.83 -5.89 7.34
C ILE A 104 4.86 -6.91 6.77
N VAL A 105 4.13 -6.54 5.73
CA VAL A 105 3.20 -7.43 5.04
C VAL A 105 3.45 -7.35 3.54
N ALA A 106 3.78 -8.49 2.93
CA ALA A 106 3.92 -8.63 1.50
C ALA A 106 2.65 -9.23 0.89
N THR A 107 2.03 -8.50 -0.03
CA THR A 107 0.80 -8.90 -0.71
C THR A 107 0.94 -8.83 -2.22
N LYS A 108 0.32 -9.79 -2.90
CA LYS A 108 0.13 -9.78 -4.35
C LYS A 108 -1.31 -10.20 -4.63
N ASP A 109 -2.00 -9.45 -5.47
CA ASP A 109 -3.40 -9.71 -5.83
C ASP A 109 -4.29 -9.97 -4.60
N THR A 110 -4.12 -9.16 -3.55
CA THR A 110 -4.77 -9.25 -2.22
C THR A 110 -4.37 -10.42 -1.32
N ASN A 111 -3.62 -11.39 -1.81
CA ASN A 111 -3.13 -12.52 -1.02
C ASN A 111 -1.88 -12.13 -0.24
N VAL A 112 -1.79 -12.54 1.03
CA VAL A 112 -0.58 -12.37 1.84
C VAL A 112 0.41 -13.48 1.49
N HIS A 113 1.56 -13.08 0.97
CA HIS A 113 2.66 -13.97 0.58
C HIS A 113 3.70 -14.12 1.69
N ALA A 114 3.93 -13.05 2.45
CA ALA A 114 4.79 -13.08 3.62
C ALA A 114 4.37 -12.01 4.62
N ALA A 115 4.72 -12.22 5.89
CA ALA A 115 4.62 -11.19 6.90
C ALA A 115 5.78 -11.31 7.90
N TRP A 116 6.18 -10.19 8.49
CA TRP A 116 7.20 -10.14 9.52
C TRP A 116 6.72 -9.29 10.68
N ALA A 117 6.95 -9.80 11.88
CA ALA A 117 6.77 -9.09 13.14
C ALA A 117 8.16 -8.95 13.77
N MET A 118 8.70 -7.73 13.80
CA MET A 118 10.06 -7.50 14.28
C MET A 118 10.09 -6.46 15.38
N ARG A 119 11.00 -6.62 16.32
CA ARG A 119 11.16 -5.72 17.46
C ARG A 119 12.53 -5.07 17.43
N GLU A 120 12.57 -3.74 17.45
CA GLU A 120 13.82 -2.98 17.47
C GLU A 120 13.85 -1.97 18.62
N ARG A 121 15.04 -1.46 18.94
CA ARG A 121 15.19 -0.37 19.91
C ARG A 121 14.72 0.95 19.29
N SER A 122 13.85 1.65 19.99
CA SER A 122 13.39 2.97 19.58
C SER A 122 14.47 4.02 19.87
N THR A 123 14.68 4.90 18.89
CA THR A 123 15.47 6.13 19.04
C THR A 123 14.70 7.25 19.75
N GLY A 124 13.39 7.06 19.96
CA GLY A 124 12.46 8.08 20.45
C GLY A 124 11.95 9.03 19.36
N ASP A 125 12.50 8.96 18.15
CA ASP A 125 12.07 9.75 16.99
C ASP A 125 11.33 8.84 16.00
N PHE A 126 10.07 9.17 15.74
CA PHE A 126 9.21 8.40 14.83
C PHE A 126 9.76 8.31 13.41
N LEU A 127 10.35 9.38 12.87
CA LEU A 127 10.85 9.38 11.49
C LEU A 127 12.14 8.56 11.39
N LEU A 128 13.01 8.62 12.38
CA LEU A 128 14.21 7.77 12.44
C LEU A 128 13.83 6.30 12.60
N ASP A 129 12.96 5.97 13.54
CA ASP A 129 12.50 4.60 13.75
C ASP A 129 11.81 4.03 12.51
N TYR A 130 10.99 4.85 11.83
CA TYR A 130 10.33 4.43 10.59
C TYR A 130 11.34 4.28 9.44
N SER A 131 12.31 5.18 9.29
CA SER A 131 13.37 5.02 8.28
C SER A 131 14.20 3.74 8.51
N ALA A 132 14.52 3.42 9.77
CA ALA A 132 15.20 2.17 10.13
C ALA A 132 14.34 0.94 9.79
N ALA A 133 13.04 0.99 10.10
CA ALA A 133 12.10 -0.06 9.72
C ALA A 133 12.03 -0.27 8.20
N LEU A 134 12.04 0.79 7.39
CA LEU A 134 12.07 0.69 5.93
C LEU A 134 13.35 0.01 5.42
N LYS A 135 14.52 0.34 5.99
CA LYS A 135 15.78 -0.35 5.64
C LYS A 135 15.73 -1.83 5.96
N LEU A 136 15.33 -2.17 7.20
CA LEU A 136 15.19 -3.57 7.61
C LEU A 136 14.22 -4.31 6.69
N SER A 137 13.12 -3.66 6.30
CA SER A 137 12.17 -4.21 5.34
C SER A 137 12.83 -4.52 4.00
N LEU A 138 13.54 -3.55 3.41
CA LEU A 138 14.26 -3.76 2.15
C LEU A 138 15.26 -4.91 2.25
N CYS A 139 15.99 -5.03 3.36
CA CYS A 139 16.90 -6.16 3.59
C CYS A 139 16.15 -7.51 3.60
N LYS A 140 14.99 -7.61 4.28
CA LYS A 140 14.18 -8.83 4.33
C LYS A 140 13.61 -9.20 2.95
N ILE A 141 13.10 -8.21 2.23
CA ILE A 141 12.49 -8.38 0.91
C ILE A 141 13.54 -8.81 -0.12
N ARG A 142 14.77 -8.28 -0.03
CA ARG A 142 15.86 -8.61 -0.98
C ARG A 142 16.26 -10.08 -0.96
N GLN A 143 16.00 -10.78 0.15
CA GLN A 143 16.23 -12.22 0.30
C GLN A 143 15.16 -13.07 -0.39
N LYS A 144 14.12 -12.45 -0.96
CA LYS A 144 13.03 -13.13 -1.68
C LYS A 144 13.18 -12.92 -3.20
N PRO A 145 12.74 -13.88 -4.03
CA PRO A 145 12.83 -13.78 -5.48
C PRO A 145 11.71 -12.91 -6.06
N TRP A 146 11.55 -11.68 -5.56
CA TRP A 146 10.53 -10.74 -6.01
C TRP A 146 11.18 -9.65 -6.88
N PRO A 147 10.98 -9.68 -8.21
CA PRO A 147 11.68 -8.80 -9.13
C PRO A 147 11.13 -7.36 -9.14
N ASP A 148 9.82 -7.19 -8.88
CA ASP A 148 9.15 -5.90 -8.84
C ASP A 148 8.45 -5.69 -7.50
N VAL A 149 8.82 -4.62 -6.81
CA VAL A 149 8.40 -4.33 -5.45
C VAL A 149 7.86 -2.90 -5.34
N ASN A 150 6.69 -2.74 -4.72
CA ASN A 150 6.14 -1.46 -4.31
C ASN A 150 6.11 -1.36 -2.78
N LEU A 151 7.01 -0.58 -2.18
CA LEU A 151 6.91 -0.28 -0.75
C LEU A 151 5.88 0.82 -0.50
N LEU A 152 4.86 0.52 0.28
CA LEU A 152 3.87 1.46 0.75
C LEU A 152 4.27 2.02 2.11
N VAL A 153 4.38 3.35 2.15
CA VAL A 153 4.70 4.13 3.35
C VAL A 153 3.43 4.80 3.85
N SER A 154 3.14 4.70 5.15
CA SER A 154 1.95 5.30 5.78
C SER A 154 2.10 6.78 6.14
N SER A 155 3.32 7.32 6.11
CA SER A 155 3.61 8.74 6.34
C SER A 155 3.90 9.49 5.04
N ALA A 156 3.01 10.41 4.65
CA ALA A 156 3.20 11.29 3.49
C ALA A 156 4.44 12.18 3.62
N HIS A 157 4.77 12.60 4.85
CA HIS A 157 5.96 13.39 5.12
C HIS A 157 7.24 12.60 4.84
N LEU A 158 7.32 11.36 5.33
CA LEU A 158 8.45 10.47 5.07
C LEU A 158 8.57 10.11 3.60
N LEU A 159 7.45 9.82 2.93
CA LEU A 159 7.44 9.58 1.48
C LEU A 159 7.97 10.77 0.68
N ARG A 160 7.62 12.00 1.07
CA ARG A 160 8.17 13.20 0.43
C ARG A 160 9.68 13.28 0.63
N MET A 161 10.18 13.05 1.84
CA MET A 161 11.61 13.06 2.11
C MET A 161 12.37 11.98 1.32
N LEU A 162 11.82 10.78 1.20
CA LEU A 162 12.32 9.70 0.34
C LEU A 162 12.32 10.04 -1.16
N ARG A 163 11.60 11.08 -1.60
CA ARG A 163 11.57 11.50 -3.00
C ARG A 163 12.48 12.70 -3.26
N THR A 164 12.57 13.60 -2.29
CA THR A 164 13.27 14.88 -2.48
C THR A 164 14.63 14.94 -1.79
N HIS A 165 15.01 13.92 -0.99
CA HIS A 165 16.21 13.91 -0.15
C HIS A 165 16.37 15.17 0.73
N ASN A 166 15.25 15.80 1.10
CA ASN A 166 15.27 17.10 1.76
C ASN A 166 15.04 16.92 3.27
N THR A 167 16.12 16.95 4.03
CA THR A 167 16.13 16.98 5.50
C THR A 167 17.36 17.73 6.00
N GLN A 168 17.23 18.40 7.14
CA GLN A 168 18.35 19.04 7.84
C GLN A 168 18.94 18.14 8.94
N ASP A 169 18.23 17.07 9.35
CA ASP A 169 18.75 16.10 10.31
C ASP A 169 19.70 15.14 9.59
N ILE A 170 20.99 15.20 9.94
CA ILE A 170 22.06 14.37 9.37
C ILE A 170 21.84 12.87 9.59
N ARG A 171 21.22 12.49 10.71
CA ARG A 171 20.92 11.07 11.01
C ARG A 171 19.85 10.57 10.07
N LEU A 172 18.80 11.36 9.86
CA LEU A 172 17.73 11.01 8.93
C LEU A 172 18.24 11.01 7.49
N PHE A 173 19.09 11.97 7.12
CA PHE A 173 19.75 12.01 5.81
C PHE A 173 20.50 10.70 5.53
N ALA A 174 21.34 10.25 6.47
CA ALA A 174 22.06 8.98 6.34
C ALA A 174 21.12 7.77 6.19
N GLN A 175 20.01 7.73 6.94
CA GLN A 175 19.01 6.65 6.78
C GLN A 175 18.35 6.69 5.40
N LEU A 176 18.04 7.87 4.85
CA LEU A 176 17.48 7.99 3.52
C LEU A 176 18.47 7.50 2.46
N GLU A 177 19.74 7.92 2.52
CA GLU A 177 20.79 7.43 1.60
C GLU A 177 20.91 5.91 1.62
N ASP A 178 20.94 5.30 2.81
CA ASP A 178 20.96 3.84 2.95
C ASP A 178 19.73 3.17 2.31
N ILE A 179 18.54 3.76 2.48
CA ILE A 179 17.29 3.27 1.84
C ILE A 179 17.43 3.33 0.32
N HIS A 180 17.98 4.41 -0.22
CA HIS A 180 18.17 4.55 -1.66
C HIS A 180 19.21 3.58 -2.23
N MET A 181 20.31 3.36 -1.52
CA MET A 181 21.30 2.33 -1.88
C MET A 181 20.66 0.93 -1.89
N LEU A 182 19.88 0.59 -0.86
CA LEU A 182 19.17 -0.69 -0.80
C LEU A 182 18.13 -0.83 -1.91
N LYS A 183 17.36 0.23 -2.19
CA LYS A 183 16.39 0.29 -3.29
C LYS A 183 17.05 -0.01 -4.65
N ALA A 184 18.28 0.47 -4.87
CA ALA A 184 19.01 0.25 -6.11
C ALA A 184 19.43 -1.21 -6.34
N LEU A 185 19.35 -2.08 -5.31
CA LEU A 185 19.65 -3.51 -5.42
C LEU A 185 18.50 -4.35 -6.00
N PHE A 186 17.35 -3.74 -6.26
CA PHE A 186 16.18 -4.37 -6.86
C PHE A 186 16.09 -4.04 -8.35
N MET A 187 15.55 -4.95 -9.16
CA MET A 187 15.28 -4.65 -10.58
C MET A 187 14.27 -3.50 -10.70
N ASN A 188 13.12 -3.63 -10.02
CA ASN A 188 12.15 -2.56 -9.86
C ASN A 188 11.77 -2.42 -8.39
N CYS A 189 11.98 -1.24 -7.82
CA CYS A 189 11.51 -0.89 -6.49
C CYS A 189 10.98 0.54 -6.48
N SER A 190 9.74 0.74 -6.06
CA SER A 190 9.10 2.06 -5.97
C SER A 190 8.54 2.33 -4.57
N PHE A 191 8.41 3.62 -4.21
CA PHE A 191 7.75 4.05 -2.98
C PHE A 191 6.38 4.67 -3.28
N GLY A 192 5.34 4.13 -2.66
CA GLY A 192 3.96 4.60 -2.72
C GLY A 192 3.44 5.11 -1.38
N LEU A 193 2.38 5.92 -1.42
CA LEU A 193 1.63 6.27 -0.23
C LEU A 193 0.54 5.22 -0.01
N VAL A 194 0.34 4.85 1.24
CA VAL A 194 -0.83 4.10 1.69
C VAL A 194 -2.11 4.92 1.45
N GLU A 195 -3.03 4.43 0.61
CA GLU A 195 -4.26 5.16 0.26
C GLU A 195 -5.41 5.07 1.29
N ASN A 196 -5.43 4.04 2.17
CA ASN A 196 -6.56 3.79 3.08
C ASN A 196 -6.09 3.49 4.52
N GLN A 197 -6.38 4.32 5.52
CA GLN A 197 -5.87 4.13 6.89
C GLN A 197 -6.66 3.17 7.81
N GLY A 198 -7.58 2.36 7.27
CA GLY A 198 -8.39 1.39 8.02
C GLY A 198 -7.59 0.32 8.82
N ASN A 199 -8.29 -0.65 9.41
CA ASN A 199 -7.69 -1.71 10.24
C ASN A 199 -6.77 -2.62 9.40
N ARG A 200 -5.49 -2.23 9.28
CA ARG A 200 -4.48 -2.91 8.48
C ARG A 200 -3.79 -4.01 9.26
N LEU A 201 -3.55 -5.12 8.58
CA LEU A 201 -2.79 -6.24 9.12
C LEU A 201 -1.39 -5.80 9.57
N GLY A 202 -0.70 -4.97 8.78
CA GLY A 202 0.63 -4.45 9.14
C GLY A 202 0.65 -3.68 10.46
N ARG A 203 -0.36 -2.85 10.71
CA ARG A 203 -0.50 -2.11 11.98
C ARG A 203 -0.80 -3.03 13.16
N THR A 204 -1.59 -4.07 12.97
CA THR A 204 -1.86 -5.06 14.03
C THR A 204 -0.59 -5.85 14.35
N ILE A 205 0.15 -6.28 13.33
CA ILE A 205 1.43 -6.98 13.48
C ILE A 205 2.46 -6.08 14.17
N SER A 206 2.56 -4.80 13.80
CA SER A 206 3.53 -3.88 14.41
C SER A 206 3.26 -3.66 15.90
N LYS A 207 1.98 -3.60 16.31
CA LYS A 207 1.61 -3.57 17.73
C LYS A 207 1.97 -4.87 18.44
N TYR A 208 1.63 -6.01 17.86
CA TYR A 208 2.01 -7.33 18.39
C TYR A 208 3.53 -7.47 18.54
N ALA A 209 4.30 -6.97 17.58
CA ALA A 209 5.75 -7.04 17.60
C ALA A 209 6.39 -6.33 18.81
N THR A 210 5.72 -5.35 19.41
CA THR A 210 6.22 -4.71 20.65
C THR A 210 6.27 -5.66 21.84
N THR A 211 5.47 -6.73 21.84
CA THR A 211 5.41 -7.72 22.92
C THR A 211 6.29 -8.94 22.68
N LEU A 212 6.90 -9.06 21.49
CA LEU A 212 7.72 -10.21 21.12
C LEU A 212 9.03 -10.24 21.91
N VAL A 213 9.57 -11.44 22.14
CA VAL A 213 10.94 -11.63 22.64
C VAL A 213 11.93 -11.83 21.49
N GLN A 214 11.47 -12.39 20.37
CA GLN A 214 12.22 -12.66 19.16
C GLN A 214 11.36 -12.33 17.94
N ASP A 215 12.00 -11.94 16.84
CA ASP A 215 11.33 -11.68 15.57
C ASP A 215 10.64 -12.94 15.04
N GLU A 216 9.45 -12.75 14.47
CA GLU A 216 8.64 -13.82 13.87
C GLU A 216 8.44 -13.54 12.37
N GLU A 217 8.43 -14.62 11.58
CA GLU A 217 8.22 -14.56 10.14
C GLU A 217 7.15 -15.56 9.70
N TYR A 218 6.32 -15.13 8.77
CA TYR A 218 5.34 -15.96 8.08
C TYR A 218 5.63 -15.97 6.58
N LEU A 219 5.63 -17.15 5.98
CA LEU A 219 5.74 -17.35 4.53
C LEU A 219 4.58 -18.23 4.07
N SER A 220 3.84 -17.76 3.07
CA SER A 220 2.78 -18.54 2.46
C SER A 220 3.35 -19.77 1.74
N PRO A 221 2.67 -20.94 1.78
CA PRO A 221 3.07 -22.12 1.02
C PRO A 221 3.23 -21.85 -0.49
N LEU A 222 2.47 -20.88 -1.01
CA LEU A 222 2.55 -20.43 -2.41
C LEU A 222 3.93 -19.84 -2.78
N CYS A 223 4.70 -19.37 -1.79
CA CYS A 223 6.07 -18.88 -1.99
C CYS A 223 7.13 -19.97 -1.89
N GLN A 224 6.82 -21.15 -1.35
CA GLN A 224 7.76 -22.28 -1.23
C GLN A 224 7.84 -23.10 -2.52
N ALA A 225 6.76 -23.12 -3.32
CA ALA A 225 6.69 -23.89 -4.57
C ALA A 225 7.52 -23.30 -5.73
N THR A 226 8.03 -22.07 -5.60
CA THR A 226 8.82 -21.39 -6.66
C THR A 226 10.34 -21.56 -6.47
N GLN A 227 10.78 -22.42 -5.54
CA GLN A 227 12.20 -22.66 -5.23
C GLN A 227 12.77 -23.98 -5.82
N LEU A 228 12.05 -24.62 -6.75
CA LEU A 228 12.52 -25.82 -7.46
C LEU A 228 12.82 -25.51 -8.93
#